data_AF-A0A136I0H9-F1
#
_entry.id   AF-A0A136I0H9-F1
#
_cell.length_a   1.000
_cell.length_b   1.000
_cell.length_c   1.000
_cell.angle_alpha   90.00
_cell.angle_beta   90.00
_cell.angle_gamma   90.00
#
_symmetry.space_group_name_H-M   'P 1'
#
loop_
_entity.id
_entity.type
_entity.pdbx_description
1 polymer ?
#
loop_
_entity_poly.entity_id
_entity_poly.type
_entity_poly.pdbx_seq_one_letter_code
_entity_poly.pdbx_strand_id
1 'polypeptide(L)'
;MSVYVIAWLFFSVLVALFANGQNRSGFGWFVAALAISPLISFVILLAVGKVDPQPISPRASQPSSSQTNSSNIQDTKNCPFCAETIKKAAIVCRYCGHNLNQSITPVNTENLNPAINKGSPEEKLVEGILTNNWGKVNSAIMLGANMSVKKDEMTISELAVKNADKSILDLLEKHSAKISTLPVDTNISQVDLLPTELKNTSEGKLIEGILNSNWGKVNSALMLGANISVNFEGKTILELAREKNDPNIIKLIEKQYSY
;
A
#
# COMPACT_ATOMS: atom_id res chain seq x y z
N MET A 1 -5.95 2.41 58.07
CA MET A 1 -5.60 3.14 56.83
C MET A 1 -5.14 2.22 55.71
N SER A 2 -4.26 1.25 55.96
CA SER A 2 -3.74 0.31 54.94
C SER A 2 -4.84 -0.45 54.18
N VAL A 3 -5.84 -1.00 54.88
CA VAL A 3 -6.95 -1.76 54.26
C VAL A 3 -7.80 -0.91 53.31
N TYR A 4 -8.02 0.37 53.65
CA TYR A 4 -8.79 1.29 52.82
C TYR A 4 -8.06 1.60 51.51
N VAL A 5 -6.74 1.85 51.58
CA VAL A 5 -5.91 2.10 50.39
C VAL A 5 -5.84 0.86 49.49
N ILE A 6 -5.71 -0.34 50.07
CA ILE A 6 -5.68 -1.60 49.33
C ILE A 6 -7.02 -1.85 48.62
N ALA A 7 -8.15 -1.69 49.32
CA ALA A 7 -9.47 -1.82 48.72
C ALA A 7 -9.69 -0.78 47.60
N TRP A 8 -9.26 0.46 47.83
CA TRP A 8 -9.40 1.55 46.85
C TRP A 8 -8.60 1.29 45.56
N LEU A 9 -7.36 0.82 45.69
CA LEU A 9 -6.55 0.41 44.53
C LEU A 9 -7.15 -0.79 43.81
N PHE A 10 -7.62 -1.80 44.54
CA PHE A 10 -8.27 -2.98 43.97
C PHE A 10 -9.50 -2.59 43.12
N PHE A 11 -10.39 -1.74 43.66
CA PHE A 11 -11.55 -1.26 42.91
C PHE A 11 -11.16 -0.41 41.69
N SER A 12 -10.09 0.38 41.78
CA SER A 12 -9.60 1.18 40.65
C SER A 12 -9.08 0.30 39.51
N VAL A 13 -8.42 -0.82 39.84
CA VAL A 13 -7.99 -1.83 38.86
C VAL A 13 -9.20 -2.51 38.21
N LEU A 14 -10.24 -2.86 38.97
CA LEU A 14 -11.46 -3.46 38.41
C LEU A 14 -12.14 -2.55 37.39
N VAL A 15 -12.23 -1.24 37.66
CA VAL A 15 -12.78 -0.27 36.70
C VAL A 15 -11.96 -0.23 35.41
N ALA A 16 -10.63 -0.32 35.51
CA ALA A 16 -9.73 -0.35 34.37
C ALA A 16 -9.89 -1.61 33.50
N LEU A 17 -10.01 -2.79 34.13
CA LEU A 17 -10.24 -4.05 33.44
C LEU A 17 -11.60 -4.05 32.71
N PHE A 18 -12.63 -3.52 33.36
CA PHE A 18 -13.95 -3.39 32.76
C PHE A 18 -13.98 -2.38 31.61
N ALA A 19 -13.21 -1.29 31.70
CA ALA A 19 -13.03 -0.33 30.59
C ALA A 19 -12.34 -0.96 29.37
N ASN A 20 -11.33 -1.80 29.61
CA ASN A 20 -10.59 -2.50 28.55
C ASN A 20 -11.49 -3.45 27.75
N GLY A 21 -12.39 -4.16 28.45
CA GLY A 21 -13.40 -5.01 27.81
C GLY A 21 -14.42 -4.24 26.95
N GLN A 22 -14.57 -2.93 27.15
CA GLN A 22 -15.40 -2.05 26.32
C GLN A 22 -14.62 -1.33 25.22
N ASN A 23 -13.43 -1.84 24.88
CA ASN A 23 -12.55 -1.30 23.84
C ASN A 23 -12.15 0.17 24.08
N ARG A 24 -12.06 0.57 25.35
CA ARG A 24 -11.56 1.88 25.80
C ARG A 24 -10.20 1.73 26.46
N SER A 25 -9.44 2.82 26.56
CA SER A 25 -8.12 2.81 27.20
C SER A 25 -8.22 2.51 28.71
N GLY A 26 -7.94 1.26 29.09
CA GLY A 26 -7.98 0.82 30.50
C GLY A 26 -7.09 1.68 31.41
N PHE A 27 -5.91 2.08 30.93
CA PHE A 27 -4.99 2.93 31.68
C PHE A 27 -5.56 4.33 31.97
N GLY A 28 -6.30 4.94 31.02
CA GLY A 28 -6.92 6.24 31.24
C GLY A 28 -8.01 6.18 32.31
N TRP A 29 -8.80 5.10 32.30
CA TRP A 29 -9.85 4.88 33.29
C TRP A 29 -9.31 4.49 34.67
N PHE A 30 -8.18 3.80 34.75
CA PHE A 30 -7.46 3.55 36.02
C PHE A 30 -7.07 4.87 36.70
N VAL A 31 -6.43 5.78 35.95
CA VAL A 31 -6.00 7.09 36.48
C VAL A 31 -7.22 7.95 36.86
N ALA A 32 -8.29 7.91 36.07
CA ALA A 32 -9.53 8.62 36.40
C ALA A 32 -10.16 8.09 37.71
N ALA A 33 -10.19 6.76 37.90
CA ALA A 33 -10.68 6.13 39.13
C ALA A 33 -9.84 6.50 40.36
N LEU A 34 -8.52 6.57 40.19
CA LEU A 34 -7.59 6.99 41.23
C LEU A 34 -7.72 8.49 41.58
N ALA A 35 -8.06 9.35 40.61
CA ALA A 35 -8.16 10.79 40.83
C ALA A 35 -9.53 11.24 41.39
N ILE A 36 -10.63 10.67 40.89
CA ILE A 36 -11.99 11.17 41.15
C ILE A 36 -12.72 10.30 42.18
N SER A 37 -12.48 8.98 42.17
CA SER A 37 -13.06 7.90 42.98
C SER A 37 -13.55 6.76 42.08
N PRO A 38 -13.27 5.49 42.40
CA PRO A 38 -13.65 4.35 41.57
C PRO A 38 -15.16 4.23 41.38
N LEU A 39 -15.97 4.62 42.36
CA LEU A 39 -17.44 4.60 42.26
C LEU A 39 -17.95 5.58 41.20
N ILE A 40 -17.42 6.81 41.20
CA ILE A 40 -17.84 7.86 40.26
C ILE A 40 -17.37 7.51 38.85
N SER A 41 -16.12 7.06 38.69
CA SER A 41 -15.60 6.63 37.39
C SER A 41 -16.36 5.44 36.81
N PHE A 42 -16.80 4.49 37.64
CA PHE A 42 -17.62 3.37 37.20
C PHE A 42 -19.00 3.83 36.67
N VAL A 43 -19.66 4.76 37.36
CA VAL A 43 -20.95 5.32 36.92
C VAL A 43 -20.81 6.06 35.59
N ILE A 44 -19.76 6.89 35.42
CA ILE A 44 -19.51 7.59 34.15
C ILE A 44 -19.27 6.57 33.04
N LEU A 45 -18.49 5.53 33.31
CA LEU A 45 -18.17 4.50 32.33
C LEU A 45 -19.42 3.74 31.85
N LEU A 46 -20.40 3.49 32.72
CA LEU A 46 -21.69 2.93 32.33
C LEU A 46 -22.53 3.93 31.50
N ALA A 47 -22.51 5.22 31.85
CA ALA A 47 -23.29 6.24 31.16
C ALA A 47 -22.86 6.49 29.71
N VAL A 48 -21.55 6.38 29.41
CA VAL A 48 -21.03 6.68 28.06
C VAL A 48 -21.11 5.47 27.11
N GLY A 49 -21.47 4.27 27.58
CA GLY A 49 -21.70 3.09 26.73
C GLY A 49 -20.46 2.51 26.02
N LYS A 50 -20.64 1.49 25.18
CA LYS A 50 -19.54 0.85 24.43
C LYS A 50 -19.10 1.74 23.26
N VAL A 51 -17.79 1.76 22.97
CA VAL A 51 -17.23 2.50 21.84
C VAL A 51 -16.94 1.52 20.71
N ASP A 52 -17.43 1.81 19.51
CA ASP A 52 -17.11 1.00 18.33
C ASP A 52 -15.61 1.07 18.01
N PRO A 53 -14.97 -0.05 17.60
CA PRO A 53 -13.55 -0.08 17.29
C PRO A 53 -13.19 0.92 16.18
N GLN A 54 -12.56 2.03 16.55
CA GLN A 54 -11.96 2.97 15.60
C GLN A 54 -10.58 2.43 15.17
N PRO A 55 -10.28 2.35 13.86
CA PRO A 55 -8.94 1.99 13.40
C PRO A 55 -7.93 3.01 13.92
N ILE A 56 -6.87 2.50 14.54
CA ILE A 56 -5.89 3.26 15.32
C ILE A 56 -5.08 4.14 14.35
N SER A 57 -5.47 5.40 14.21
CA SER A 57 -4.63 6.42 13.57
C SER A 57 -3.62 6.92 14.61
N PRO A 58 -2.30 6.89 14.34
CA PRO A 58 -1.29 7.34 15.29
C PRO A 58 -1.48 8.84 15.58
N ARG A 59 -1.97 9.13 16.79
CA ARG A 59 -2.21 10.49 17.28
C ARG A 59 -0.89 11.07 17.76
N ALA A 60 -0.28 11.92 16.94
CA ALA A 60 0.76 12.83 17.39
C ALA A 60 0.21 13.71 18.52
N SER A 61 1.00 13.79 19.59
CA SER A 61 0.81 14.62 20.77
C SER A 61 0.59 16.09 20.36
N GLN A 62 -0.51 16.71 20.79
CA GLN A 62 -0.66 18.16 20.79
C GLN A 62 -0.51 18.68 22.22
N PRO A 63 0.32 19.71 22.46
CA PRO A 63 0.15 20.63 23.57
C PRO A 63 -0.82 21.74 23.16
N SER A 64 -1.76 22.02 24.05
CA SER A 64 -2.70 23.14 24.01
C SER A 64 -2.00 24.46 24.31
N SER A 65 -2.18 25.48 23.47
CA SER A 65 -2.11 26.88 23.88
C SER A 65 -2.88 27.79 22.91
N SER A 66 -4.11 28.10 23.33
CA SER A 66 -4.82 29.39 23.34
C SER A 66 -4.34 30.62 22.54
N GLN A 67 -5.36 31.32 22.01
CA GLN A 67 -5.49 32.78 21.69
C GLN A 67 -4.90 33.24 20.33
N THR A 68 -5.47 34.14 19.51
CA THR A 68 -6.65 35.04 19.56
C THR A 68 -6.82 35.75 18.20
N ASN A 69 -8.06 36.13 17.87
CA ASN A 69 -8.50 37.30 17.07
C ASN A 69 -8.40 37.31 15.51
N SER A 70 -9.61 37.27 14.92
CA SER A 70 -10.14 38.05 13.78
C SER A 70 -9.33 38.21 12.49
N SER A 71 -9.71 37.45 11.47
CA SER A 71 -10.22 37.98 10.20
C SER A 71 -10.74 36.83 9.33
N ASN A 72 -12.00 36.91 8.93
CA ASN A 72 -12.63 35.98 8.00
C ASN A 72 -11.97 36.12 6.63
N ILE A 73 -10.97 35.27 6.34
CA ILE A 73 -10.49 35.00 4.99
C ILE A 73 -10.21 33.49 4.87
N GLN A 74 -11.29 32.77 4.54
CA GLN A 74 -11.26 31.45 3.88
C GLN A 74 -10.42 30.38 4.61
N ASP A 75 -10.94 29.83 5.70
CA ASP A 75 -10.38 28.63 6.38
C ASP A 75 -10.52 27.34 5.54
N THR A 76 -11.12 27.47 4.36
CA THR A 76 -11.31 26.39 3.40
C THR A 76 -10.72 26.77 2.04
N LYS A 77 -10.17 25.79 1.35
CA LYS A 77 -9.75 25.85 -0.05
C LYS A 77 -10.41 24.71 -0.80
N ASN A 78 -10.54 24.79 -2.11
CA ASN A 78 -10.93 23.61 -2.88
C ASN A 78 -9.70 22.77 -3.19
N CYS A 79 -9.88 21.45 -3.20
CA CYS A 79 -8.83 20.53 -3.60
C CYS A 79 -8.52 20.72 -5.11
N PRO A 80 -7.27 20.95 -5.53
CA PRO A 80 -6.93 21.13 -6.94
C PRO A 80 -7.12 19.85 -7.78
N PHE A 81 -7.22 18.68 -7.14
CA PHE A 81 -7.32 17.39 -7.82
C PHE A 81 -8.77 16.90 -8.02
N CYS A 82 -9.66 17.20 -7.07
CA CYS A 82 -11.06 16.73 -7.11
C CYS A 82 -12.10 17.83 -6.92
N ALA A 83 -11.68 19.10 -6.81
CA ALA A 83 -12.51 20.29 -6.59
C ALA A 83 -13.32 20.35 -5.29
N GLU A 84 -13.26 19.30 -4.44
CA GLU A 84 -14.00 19.25 -3.18
C GLU A 84 -13.48 20.27 -2.16
N THR A 85 -14.38 20.84 -1.36
CA THR A 85 -14.02 21.83 -0.34
C THR A 85 -13.35 21.18 0.87
N ILE A 86 -12.16 21.64 1.21
CA ILE A 86 -11.30 21.10 2.25
C ILE A 86 -10.76 22.22 3.14
N LYS A 87 -10.27 21.86 4.34
CA LYS A 87 -9.60 22.84 5.21
C LYS A 87 -8.35 23.39 4.52
N LYS A 88 -8.09 24.70 4.66
CA LYS A 88 -6.90 25.35 4.09
C LYS A 88 -5.59 24.69 4.55
N ALA A 89 -5.56 24.28 5.82
CA ALA A 89 -4.45 23.55 6.44
C ALA A 89 -4.37 22.05 6.04
N ALA A 90 -5.25 21.55 5.17
CA ALA A 90 -5.16 20.16 4.72
C ALA A 90 -3.89 19.94 3.88
N ILE A 91 -3.07 18.98 4.33
CA ILE A 91 -1.88 18.47 3.64
C ILE A 91 -2.26 17.32 2.70
N VAL A 92 -3.31 16.57 3.02
CA VAL A 92 -3.87 15.50 2.18
C VAL A 92 -5.37 15.71 2.06
N CYS A 93 -5.92 15.58 0.85
CA CYS A 93 -7.36 15.65 0.65
C CYS A 93 -8.05 14.43 1.26
N ARG A 94 -9.02 14.64 2.16
CA ARG A 94 -9.81 13.56 2.77
C ARG A 94 -10.66 12.78 1.77
N TYR A 95 -10.98 13.39 0.63
CA TYR A 95 -11.89 12.82 -0.37
C TYR A 95 -11.13 12.01 -1.44
N CYS A 96 -10.10 12.60 -2.07
CA CYS A 96 -9.34 11.93 -3.14
C CYS A 96 -7.96 11.38 -2.72
N GLY A 97 -7.53 11.61 -1.47
CA GLY A 97 -6.26 11.08 -0.94
C GLY A 97 -4.98 11.75 -1.46
N HIS A 98 -5.05 12.74 -2.34
CA HIS A 98 -3.87 13.41 -2.90
C HIS A 98 -3.20 14.37 -1.90
N ASN A 99 -1.87 14.44 -1.92
CA ASN A 99 -1.08 15.37 -1.13
C ASN A 99 -1.05 16.77 -1.76
N LEU A 100 -1.45 17.77 -0.99
CA LEU A 100 -1.66 19.16 -1.40
C LEU A 100 -0.44 20.06 -1.13
N ASN A 101 0.55 19.56 -0.39
CA ASN A 101 1.83 20.23 -0.15
C ASN A 101 2.86 19.93 -1.25
N GLN A 102 2.50 19.15 -2.26
CA GLN A 102 3.24 19.14 -3.52
C GLN A 102 2.98 20.50 -4.19
N SER A 103 3.75 21.50 -3.78
CA SER A 103 3.84 22.77 -4.49
C SER A 103 4.25 22.46 -5.92
N ILE A 104 3.28 22.51 -6.82
CA ILE A 104 3.53 22.73 -8.24
C ILE A 104 4.15 24.13 -8.27
N THR A 105 5.47 24.21 -8.18
CA THR A 105 6.20 25.41 -8.59
C THR A 105 5.62 25.77 -9.96
N PRO A 106 5.17 27.02 -10.20
CA PRO A 106 4.71 27.39 -11.52
C PRO A 106 5.82 27.03 -12.49
N VAL A 107 5.55 26.01 -13.30
CA VAL A 107 6.45 25.55 -14.34
C VAL A 107 6.54 26.71 -15.30
N ASN A 108 7.67 27.42 -15.26
CA ASN A 108 8.03 28.33 -16.33
C ASN A 108 8.11 27.46 -17.59
N THR A 109 7.11 27.61 -18.45
CA THR A 109 6.97 26.91 -19.72
C THR A 109 8.02 27.41 -20.71
N GLU A 110 9.30 27.15 -20.41
CA GLU A 110 10.43 27.49 -21.27
C GLU A 110 11.53 26.41 -21.19
N ASN A 111 11.13 25.15 -21.13
CA ASN A 111 11.88 24.02 -21.72
C ASN A 111 11.06 22.73 -21.67
N LEU A 112 10.66 22.22 -22.83
CA LEU A 112 9.89 20.97 -23.00
C LEU A 112 10.77 19.73 -22.88
N ASN A 113 11.43 19.57 -21.73
CA ASN A 113 11.91 18.27 -21.29
C ASN A 113 11.70 18.19 -19.77
N PRO A 114 10.69 17.46 -19.27
CA PRO A 114 10.50 17.32 -17.83
C PRO A 114 11.74 16.60 -17.28
N ALA A 115 12.67 17.36 -16.72
CA ALA A 115 13.87 16.80 -16.13
C ALA A 115 13.45 15.78 -15.08
N ILE A 116 13.81 14.52 -15.29
CA ILE A 116 13.65 13.47 -14.30
C ILE A 116 14.51 13.87 -13.10
N ASN A 117 13.86 14.39 -12.06
CA ASN A 117 14.55 14.81 -10.86
C ASN A 117 15.03 13.58 -10.10
N LYS A 118 16.27 13.61 -9.61
CA LYS A 118 16.83 12.51 -8.83
C LYS A 118 15.97 12.22 -7.59
N GLY A 119 15.54 10.97 -7.43
CA GLY A 119 14.63 10.50 -6.39
C GLY A 119 13.14 10.55 -6.76
N SER A 120 12.78 11.04 -7.95
CA SER A 120 11.37 11.15 -8.34
C SER A 120 10.75 9.78 -8.67
N PRO A 121 9.41 9.63 -8.56
CA PRO A 121 8.71 8.45 -9.03
C PRO A 121 8.99 8.15 -10.51
N GLU A 122 9.16 9.17 -11.35
CA GLU A 122 9.49 9.04 -12.77
C GLU A 122 10.88 8.45 -13.00
N GLU A 123 11.87 8.83 -12.17
CA GLU A 123 13.20 8.22 -12.22
C GLU A 123 13.11 6.72 -11.88
N LYS A 124 12.38 6.39 -10.82
CA LYS A 124 12.16 4.99 -10.41
C LYS A 124 11.44 4.18 -11.48
N LEU A 125 10.49 4.81 -12.19
CA LEU A 125 9.76 4.19 -13.30
C LEU A 125 10.74 3.84 -14.42
N VAL A 126 11.51 4.83 -14.86
CA VAL A 126 12.48 4.70 -15.95
C VAL A 126 13.61 3.73 -15.59
N GLU A 127 14.14 3.80 -14.37
CA GLU A 127 15.15 2.87 -13.87
C GLU A 127 14.58 1.45 -13.77
N GLY A 128 13.35 1.30 -13.28
CA GLY A 128 12.64 0.02 -13.25
C GLY A 128 12.52 -0.60 -14.63
N ILE A 129 12.18 0.19 -15.64
CA ILE A 129 12.09 -0.28 -17.03
C ILE A 129 13.46 -0.67 -17.59
N LEU A 130 14.47 0.18 -17.41
CA LEU A 130 15.84 -0.08 -17.91
C LEU A 130 16.49 -1.29 -17.27
N THR A 131 16.20 -1.53 -15.99
CA THR A 131 16.72 -2.68 -15.24
C THR A 131 15.82 -3.91 -15.32
N ASN A 132 14.76 -3.86 -16.15
CA ASN A 132 13.72 -4.87 -16.26
C ASN A 132 13.22 -5.36 -14.88
N ASN A 133 13.01 -4.42 -13.95
CA ASN A 133 12.59 -4.66 -12.58
C ASN A 133 11.13 -4.28 -12.37
N TRP A 134 10.26 -5.28 -12.48
CA TRP A 134 8.81 -5.13 -12.32
C TRP A 134 8.41 -4.45 -11.00
N GLY A 135 9.08 -4.81 -9.90
CA GLY A 135 8.78 -4.24 -8.57
C GLY A 135 9.05 -2.74 -8.50
N LYS A 136 10.14 -2.26 -9.09
CA LYS A 136 10.46 -0.82 -9.20
C LYS A 136 9.43 -0.10 -10.05
N VAL A 137 9.05 -0.67 -11.19
CA VAL A 137 8.01 -0.11 -12.08
C VAL A 137 6.66 0.00 -11.35
N ASN A 138 6.20 -1.08 -10.72
CA ASN A 138 4.94 -1.07 -9.98
C ASN A 138 4.97 -0.09 -8.80
N SER A 139 6.08 -0.02 -8.07
CA SER A 139 6.25 0.95 -6.99
C SER A 139 6.19 2.39 -7.50
N ALA A 140 6.82 2.68 -8.63
CA ALA A 140 6.80 4.00 -9.24
C ALA A 140 5.38 4.41 -9.69
N ILE A 141 4.65 3.50 -10.34
CA ILE A 141 3.25 3.72 -10.75
C ILE A 141 2.38 4.01 -9.51
N MET A 142 2.51 3.22 -8.44
CA MET A 142 1.77 3.42 -7.18
C MET A 142 2.09 4.74 -6.49
N LEU A 143 3.30 5.29 -6.70
CA LEU A 143 3.71 6.61 -6.23
C LEU A 143 3.22 7.75 -7.13
N GLY A 144 2.48 7.46 -8.21
CA GLY A 144 1.93 8.44 -9.13
C GLY A 144 2.92 8.93 -10.18
N ALA A 145 3.90 8.11 -10.56
CA ALA A 145 4.86 8.46 -11.61
C ALA A 145 4.16 8.86 -12.91
N ASN A 146 4.52 10.01 -13.46
CA ASN A 146 3.99 10.47 -14.72
C ASN A 146 4.49 9.61 -15.89
N MET A 147 3.57 8.87 -16.53
CA MET A 147 3.86 7.97 -17.65
C MET A 147 4.13 8.68 -18.98
N SER A 148 3.87 9.99 -19.05
CA SER A 148 4.17 10.83 -20.22
C SER A 148 5.62 11.35 -20.24
N VAL A 149 6.43 11.02 -19.23
CA VAL A 149 7.85 11.38 -19.21
C VAL A 149 8.59 10.70 -20.35
N LYS A 150 9.53 11.44 -20.94
CA LYS A 150 10.45 10.92 -21.93
C LYS A 150 11.85 10.83 -21.33
N LYS A 151 12.57 9.77 -21.69
CA LYS A 151 14.02 9.66 -21.44
C LYS A 151 14.71 9.55 -22.79
N ASP A 152 15.66 10.45 -23.04
CA ASP A 152 16.41 10.49 -24.30
C ASP A 152 15.47 10.51 -25.52
N GLU A 153 14.44 11.35 -25.45
CA GLU A 153 13.34 11.50 -26.43
C GLU A 153 12.41 10.28 -26.61
N MET A 154 12.71 9.12 -26.02
CA MET A 154 11.83 7.95 -26.04
C MET A 154 10.73 8.03 -24.99
N THR A 155 9.53 7.62 -25.37
CA THR A 155 8.39 7.42 -24.47
C THR A 155 8.61 6.23 -23.54
N ILE A 156 7.88 6.19 -22.42
CA ILE A 156 7.88 5.04 -21.49
C ILE A 156 7.53 3.73 -22.20
N SER A 157 6.58 3.75 -23.14
CA SER A 157 6.20 2.59 -23.96
C SER A 157 7.34 2.12 -24.85
N GLU A 158 8.01 3.02 -25.57
CA GLU A 158 9.14 2.66 -26.44
C GLU A 158 10.34 2.16 -25.61
N LEU A 159 10.59 2.79 -24.46
CA LEU A 159 11.63 2.38 -23.52
C LEU A 159 11.36 0.97 -22.98
N ALA A 160 10.10 0.66 -22.66
CA ALA A 160 9.68 -0.66 -22.19
C ALA A 160 9.76 -1.72 -23.27
N VAL A 161 9.35 -1.43 -24.50
CA VAL A 161 9.49 -2.37 -25.63
C VAL A 161 10.96 -2.73 -25.87
N LYS A 162 11.87 -1.78 -25.65
CA LYS A 162 13.31 -1.97 -25.88
C LYS A 162 14.04 -2.70 -24.75
N ASN A 163 13.66 -2.46 -23.49
CA ASN A 163 14.46 -2.88 -22.33
C ASN A 163 13.73 -3.80 -21.34
N ALA A 164 12.41 -3.94 -21.47
CA ALA A 164 11.59 -4.63 -20.49
C ALA A 164 10.90 -5.87 -21.06
N ASP A 165 10.55 -6.79 -20.18
CA ASP A 165 9.83 -8.01 -20.52
C ASP A 165 8.32 -7.78 -20.65
N LYS A 166 7.64 -8.82 -21.16
CA LYS A 166 6.18 -8.82 -21.34
C LYS A 166 5.42 -8.49 -20.05
N SER A 167 5.94 -8.90 -18.89
CA SER A 167 5.33 -8.60 -17.59
C SER A 167 5.29 -7.10 -17.28
N ILE A 168 6.35 -6.35 -17.60
CA ILE A 168 6.38 -4.89 -17.44
C ILE A 168 5.50 -4.21 -18.50
N LEU A 169 5.49 -4.72 -19.73
CA LEU A 169 4.60 -4.21 -20.79
C LEU A 169 3.12 -4.35 -20.39
N ASP A 170 2.70 -5.53 -19.96
CA ASP A 170 1.33 -5.80 -19.49
C ASP A 170 0.97 -4.92 -18.28
N LEU A 171 1.92 -4.70 -17.37
CA LEU A 171 1.72 -3.83 -16.20
C LEU A 171 1.51 -2.38 -16.63
N LEU A 172 2.34 -1.88 -17.54
CA LEU A 172 2.22 -0.54 -18.08
C LEU A 172 0.92 -0.38 -18.84
N GLU A 173 0.53 -1.34 -19.68
CA GLU A 173 -0.74 -1.34 -20.41
C GLU A 173 -1.95 -1.25 -19.48
N LYS A 174 -1.96 -2.08 -18.43
CA LYS A 174 -3.01 -2.09 -17.41
C LYS A 174 -3.19 -0.75 -16.71
N HIS A 175 -2.12 0.04 -16.60
CA HIS A 175 -2.13 1.35 -15.95
C HIS A 175 -2.09 2.53 -16.94
N SER A 176 -1.83 2.29 -18.24
CA SER A 176 -1.72 3.30 -19.29
C SER A 176 -3.04 3.59 -19.99
N ALA A 177 -3.96 2.62 -20.03
CA ALA A 177 -5.22 2.77 -20.75
C ALA A 177 -6.38 3.04 -19.78
N LYS A 178 -7.15 4.14 -19.77
CA LYS A 178 -7.49 5.30 -20.64
C LYS A 178 -6.55 5.73 -21.78
N ILE A 179 -6.43 4.91 -22.83
CA ILE A 179 -6.12 5.23 -24.24
C ILE A 179 -6.34 3.91 -25.01
N SER A 180 -6.98 4.04 -26.17
CA SER A 180 -7.81 3.04 -26.82
C SER A 180 -7.05 1.99 -27.64
N THR A 181 -7.50 0.74 -27.49
CA THR A 181 -7.69 -0.31 -28.51
C THR A 181 -6.67 -0.47 -29.64
N LEU A 182 -5.92 -1.59 -29.60
CA LEU A 182 -5.59 -2.43 -30.76
C LEU A 182 -5.69 -3.91 -30.32
N PRO A 183 -5.98 -4.84 -31.25
CA PRO A 183 -6.68 -6.07 -30.94
C PRO A 183 -5.79 -7.07 -30.19
N VAL A 184 -6.29 -7.53 -29.04
CA VAL A 184 -5.78 -8.70 -28.35
C VAL A 184 -6.19 -9.91 -29.19
N ASP A 185 -5.23 -10.48 -29.91
CA ASP A 185 -5.37 -11.81 -30.46
C ASP A 185 -5.67 -12.77 -29.31
N THR A 186 -6.89 -13.30 -29.30
CA THR A 186 -7.34 -14.37 -28.42
C THR A 186 -6.54 -15.63 -28.74
N ASN A 187 -5.33 -15.72 -28.21
CA ASN A 187 -4.65 -17.00 -28.07
C ASN A 187 -5.03 -17.57 -26.71
N ILE A 188 -5.86 -18.60 -26.76
CA ILE A 188 -6.40 -19.37 -25.64
C ILE A 188 -5.24 -19.66 -24.68
N SER A 189 -5.20 -18.92 -23.58
CA SER A 189 -4.25 -19.18 -22.50
C SER A 189 -4.52 -20.60 -21.99
N GLN A 190 -3.48 -21.39 -21.71
CA GLN A 190 -3.54 -22.78 -21.21
C GLN A 190 -4.21 -22.92 -19.81
N VAL A 191 -5.14 -22.03 -19.47
CA VAL A 191 -5.88 -21.85 -18.21
C VAL A 191 -6.73 -23.08 -17.85
N ASP A 192 -7.03 -23.96 -18.81
CA ASP A 192 -7.90 -25.11 -18.60
C ASP A 192 -7.19 -26.42 -18.23
N LEU A 193 -5.86 -26.41 -18.04
CA LEU A 193 -5.09 -27.63 -17.73
C LEU A 193 -4.61 -27.75 -16.28
N LEU A 194 -4.81 -26.74 -15.42
CA LEU A 194 -4.40 -26.87 -14.02
C LEU A 194 -5.37 -27.83 -13.29
N PRO A 195 -4.90 -28.94 -12.68
CA PRO A 195 -5.74 -29.85 -11.91
C PRO A 195 -6.54 -29.07 -10.87
N THR A 196 -7.81 -29.44 -10.67
CA THR A 196 -8.72 -28.72 -9.77
C THR A 196 -8.17 -28.60 -8.34
N GLU A 197 -7.32 -29.55 -7.93
CA GLU A 197 -6.63 -29.57 -6.64
C GLU A 197 -5.57 -28.48 -6.45
N LEU A 198 -5.00 -27.96 -7.54
CA LEU A 198 -4.01 -26.87 -7.52
C LEU A 198 -4.66 -25.49 -7.66
N LYS A 199 -5.95 -25.41 -7.99
CA LYS A 199 -6.65 -24.11 -8.06
C LYS A 199 -6.75 -23.51 -6.66
N ASN A 200 -6.37 -22.23 -6.56
CA ASN A 200 -6.36 -21.42 -5.32
C ASN A 200 -5.28 -21.77 -4.28
N THR A 201 -4.34 -22.67 -4.58
CA THR A 201 -3.19 -22.92 -3.69
C THR A 201 -2.02 -21.96 -4.01
N SER A 202 -1.09 -21.82 -3.06
CA SER A 202 0.16 -21.09 -3.28
C SER A 202 0.99 -21.73 -4.40
N GLU A 203 1.00 -23.06 -4.47
CA GLU A 203 1.70 -23.85 -5.49
C GLU A 203 1.07 -23.68 -6.87
N GLY A 204 -0.27 -23.67 -6.94
CA GLY A 204 -0.98 -23.40 -8.18
C GLY A 204 -0.71 -21.99 -8.70
N LYS A 205 -0.70 -20.99 -7.81
CA LYS A 205 -0.30 -19.61 -8.16
C LYS A 205 1.15 -19.52 -8.65
N LEU A 206 2.04 -20.32 -8.07
CA LEU A 206 3.43 -20.41 -8.49
C LEU A 206 3.54 -20.95 -9.91
N ILE A 207 2.93 -22.11 -10.18
CA ILE A 207 2.92 -22.75 -11.49
C ILE A 207 2.24 -21.86 -12.53
N GLU A 208 1.09 -21.27 -12.20
CA GLU A 208 0.39 -20.33 -13.06
C GLU A 208 1.25 -19.10 -13.39
N GLY A 209 1.97 -18.58 -12.39
CA GLY A 209 2.91 -17.48 -12.59
C GLY A 209 4.02 -17.85 -13.57
N ILE A 210 4.59 -19.05 -13.45
CA ILE A 210 5.65 -19.53 -14.35
C ILE A 210 5.12 -19.73 -15.77
N LEU A 211 3.97 -20.42 -15.92
CA LEU A 211 3.40 -20.75 -17.22
C LEU A 211 3.07 -19.51 -18.06
N ASN A 212 2.69 -18.43 -17.38
CA ASN A 212 2.34 -17.14 -17.99
C ASN A 212 3.51 -16.13 -18.00
N SER A 213 4.72 -16.55 -17.63
CA SER A 213 5.89 -15.66 -17.48
C SER A 213 5.57 -14.39 -16.66
N ASN A 214 4.78 -14.57 -15.60
CA ASN A 214 4.32 -13.51 -14.71
C ASN A 214 5.10 -13.54 -13.39
N TRP A 215 6.19 -12.76 -13.36
CA TRP A 215 7.08 -12.69 -12.21
C TRP A 215 6.37 -12.30 -10.91
N GLY A 216 5.40 -11.38 -10.98
CA GLY A 216 4.66 -10.90 -9.81
C GLY A 216 3.84 -12.03 -9.15
N LYS A 217 3.17 -12.86 -9.95
CA LYS A 217 2.46 -14.05 -9.45
C LYS A 217 3.42 -15.04 -8.80
N VAL A 218 4.54 -15.36 -9.44
CA VAL A 218 5.59 -16.24 -8.90
C VAL A 218 6.09 -15.72 -7.55
N ASN A 219 6.50 -14.45 -7.46
CA ASN A 219 7.00 -13.86 -6.23
C ASN A 219 5.93 -13.84 -5.11
N SER A 220 4.68 -13.53 -5.45
CA SER A 220 3.58 -13.56 -4.49
C SER A 220 3.32 -14.98 -3.95
N ALA A 221 3.42 -15.99 -4.81
CA ALA A 221 3.26 -17.38 -4.42
C ALA A 221 4.39 -17.84 -3.48
N LEU A 222 5.64 -17.48 -3.77
CA LEU A 222 6.79 -17.77 -2.91
C LEU A 222 6.66 -17.08 -1.54
N MET A 223 6.22 -15.81 -1.51
CA MET A 223 5.94 -15.09 -0.26
C MET A 223 4.83 -15.74 0.58
N LEU A 224 3.87 -16.41 -0.07
CA LEU A 224 2.83 -17.19 0.60
C LEU A 224 3.31 -18.57 1.08
N GLY A 225 4.59 -18.90 0.86
CA GLY A 225 5.19 -20.16 1.27
C GLY A 225 4.94 -21.31 0.29
N ALA A 226 4.72 -21.01 -1.00
CA ALA A 226 4.57 -22.05 -2.02
C ALA A 226 5.75 -23.03 -2.00
N ASN A 227 5.45 -24.32 -1.93
CA ASN A 227 6.47 -25.34 -1.97
C ASN A 227 7.08 -25.45 -3.38
N ILE A 228 8.38 -25.18 -3.52
CA ILE A 228 9.13 -25.24 -4.80
C ILE A 228 9.54 -26.66 -5.21
N SER A 229 9.41 -27.64 -4.30
CA SER A 229 9.71 -29.05 -4.57
C SER A 229 8.57 -29.79 -5.25
N VAL A 230 7.45 -29.11 -5.53
CA VAL A 230 6.34 -29.72 -6.28
C VAL A 230 6.73 -29.96 -7.73
N ASN A 231 6.25 -31.06 -8.29
CA ASN A 231 6.44 -31.37 -9.70
C ASN A 231 5.14 -31.07 -10.45
N PHE A 232 5.26 -30.51 -11.64
CA PHE A 232 4.15 -30.26 -12.55
C PHE A 232 4.46 -30.91 -13.90
N GLU A 233 3.55 -31.77 -14.37
CA GLU A 233 3.75 -32.55 -15.61
C GLU A 233 5.08 -33.33 -15.67
N GLY A 234 5.56 -33.81 -14.51
CA GLY A 234 6.81 -34.57 -14.40
C GLY A 234 8.08 -33.71 -14.42
N LYS A 235 7.95 -32.38 -14.50
CA LYS A 235 9.06 -31.42 -14.42
C LYS A 235 9.11 -30.79 -13.04
N THR A 236 10.32 -30.46 -12.59
CA THR A 236 10.52 -29.61 -11.41
C THR A 236 10.12 -28.17 -11.71
N ILE A 237 9.83 -27.38 -10.68
CA ILE A 237 9.54 -25.94 -10.82
C ILE A 237 10.67 -25.19 -11.55
N LEU A 238 11.92 -25.56 -11.29
CA LEU A 238 13.08 -24.94 -11.95
C LEU A 238 13.18 -25.30 -13.44
N GLU A 239 12.91 -26.55 -13.80
CA GLU A 239 12.86 -26.98 -15.21
C GLU A 239 11.70 -26.32 -15.94
N LEU A 240 10.54 -26.22 -15.29
CA LEU A 240 9.37 -25.54 -15.84
C LEU A 240 9.66 -24.05 -16.11
N ALA A 241 10.39 -23.39 -15.21
CA ALA A 241 10.82 -22.00 -15.39
C ALA A 241 11.84 -21.84 -16.53
N ARG A 242 12.78 -22.78 -16.66
CA ARG A 242 13.76 -22.79 -17.76
C ARG A 242 13.12 -23.00 -19.12
N GLU A 243 12.10 -23.85 -19.19
CA GLU A 243 11.33 -24.07 -20.42
C GLU A 243 10.62 -22.79 -20.89
N LYS A 244 10.11 -21.98 -19.95
CA LYS A 244 9.50 -20.68 -20.26
C LYS A 244 10.53 -19.59 -20.58
N ASN A 245 11.82 -19.87 -20.36
CA ASN A 245 12.97 -19.04 -20.72
C ASN A 245 12.88 -17.59 -20.20
N ASP A 246 12.31 -17.40 -19.00
CA ASP A 246 12.25 -16.10 -18.34
C ASP A 246 13.41 -15.96 -17.34
N PRO A 247 14.43 -15.14 -17.63
CA PRO A 247 15.63 -15.05 -16.80
C PRO A 247 15.35 -14.50 -15.39
N ASN A 248 14.31 -13.68 -15.23
CA ASN A 248 13.95 -13.09 -13.94
C ASN A 248 13.27 -14.13 -13.04
N ILE A 249 12.37 -14.92 -13.61
CA ILE A 249 11.69 -16.01 -12.90
C ILE A 249 12.67 -17.12 -12.53
N ILE A 250 13.55 -17.51 -13.46
CA ILE A 250 14.60 -18.50 -13.20
C ILE A 250 15.48 -18.05 -12.03
N LYS A 251 16.00 -16.82 -12.08
CA LYS A 251 16.86 -16.28 -11.02
C LYS A 251 16.14 -16.19 -9.66
N LEU A 252 14.85 -15.85 -9.67
CA LEU A 252 14.04 -15.78 -8.46
C LEU A 252 13.88 -17.16 -7.82
N ILE A 253 13.61 -18.18 -8.63
CA ILE A 253 13.44 -19.57 -8.19
C ILE A 253 14.78 -20.16 -7.73
N GLU A 254 15.88 -19.95 -8.47
CA GLU A 254 17.23 -20.41 -8.09
C GLU A 254 17.67 -19.86 -6.73
N LYS A 255 17.29 -18.62 -6.41
CA LYS A 255 17.54 -18.02 -5.11
C LYS A 255 16.89 -18.81 -3.97
N GLN A 256 15.76 -19.48 -4.20
CA GLN A 256 15.09 -20.28 -3.17
C GLN A 256 15.79 -21.62 -2.89
N TYR A 257 16.53 -22.17 -3.86
CA TYR A 257 17.33 -23.40 -3.67
C TYR A 257 18.68 -23.16 -2.99
N SER A 258 19.07 -21.90 -2.82
CA SER A 258 20.35 -21.50 -2.22
C SER A 258 20.28 -21.33 -0.69
N TYR A 259 19.12 -21.62 -0.08
CA TYR A 259 18.84 -21.56 1.36
C TYR A 259 18.29 -22.89 1.83
#